data_AF-H0G5E7-F1
#
_entry.id   AF-H0G5E7-F1
#
_cell.length_a   1.000
_cell.length_b   1.000
_cell.length_c   1.000
_cell.angle_alpha   90.00
_cell.angle_beta   90.00
_cell.angle_gamma   90.00
#
_symmetry.space_group_name_H-M   'P 1'
#
loop_
_entity.id
_entity.type
_entity.pdbx_description
1 polymer ?
#
loop_
_entity_poly.entity_id
_entity_poly.type
_entity_poly.pdbx_seq_one_letter_code
_entity_poly.pdbx_strand_id
1 'polypeptide(L)' 'MLYIVDDVTRECLAAIPDTSIARRRVAREVTALLERRGKPGMIVSDHGMEFTSEAILA' A
#
# COMPACT_ATOMS: atom_id res chain seq x y z
N MET A 1 2.87 3.31 10.94
CA MET A 1 1.87 2.23 10.80
C MET A 1 1.37 2.28 9.37
N LEU A 2 1.23 1.15 8.67
CA LEU A 2 0.67 1.10 7.32
C LEU A 2 -0.55 0.19 7.29
N TYR A 3 -1.66 0.70 6.77
CA TYR A 3 -2.87 -0.07 6.52
C TYR A 3 -3.19 -0.06 5.03
N ILE A 4 -3.55 -1.22 4.50
CA ILE A 4 -4.08 -1.35 3.14
C ILE A 4 -5.46 -1.94 3.28
N VAL A 5 -6.46 -1.22 2.79
CA VAL A 5 -7.86 -1.58 2.89
C VAL A 5 -8.44 -1.59 1.48
N ASP A 6 -9.26 -2.59 1.18
CA ASP A 6 -10.05 -2.59 -0.05
C ASP A 6 -11.19 -1.58 0.09
N ASP A 7 -11.25 -0.60 -0.83
CA ASP A 7 -12.19 0.52 -0.72
C ASP A 7 -13.66 0.09 -0.85
N VAL A 8 -13.92 -0.94 -1.66
CA VAL A 8 -15.28 -1.43 -1.96
C VAL A 8 -15.81 -2.29 -0.83
N THR A 9 -15.03 -3.28 -0.40
CA THR A 9 -15.44 -4.29 0.57
C THR A 9 -15.13 -3.90 2.02
N ARG A 10 -14.27 -2.90 2.23
CA ARG A 10 -13.72 -2.52 3.54
C ARG A 10 -12.92 -3.63 4.22
N GLU A 11 -12.47 -4.64 3.47
CA GLU A 11 -11.57 -5.67 3.97
C GLU A 11 -10.19 -5.05 4.29
N CYS A 12 -9.64 -5.33 5.47
CA CYS A 12 -8.25 -5.01 5.79
C CYS A 12 -7.33 -6.04 5.13
N LEU A 13 -6.63 -5.62 4.08
CA LEU A 13 -5.73 -6.46 3.29
C LEU A 13 -4.35 -6.61 3.93
N ALA A 14 -3.89 -5.56 4.63
CA ALA A 14 -2.63 -5.57 5.37
C ALA A 14 -2.65 -4.55 6.52
N ALA A 15 -2.05 -4.92 7.65
CA ALA A 15 -1.79 -4.05 8.79
C ALA A 15 -0.35 -4.25 9.25
N ILE A 16 0.53 -3.30 8.96
CA ILE A 16 1.97 -3.40 9.23
C ILE A 16 2.31 -2.48 10.40
N PRO A 17 2.61 -3.06 11.59
CA PRO A 17 3.06 -2.29 12.73
C PRO A 17 4.48 -1.80 12.51
N ASP A 18 4.61 -0.48 12.47
CA ASP A 18 5.89 0.23 12.44
C ASP A 18 5.68 1.63 13.02
N THR A 19 6.54 2.04 13.96
CA THR A 19 6.51 3.38 14.55
C THR A 19 7.11 4.42 13.60
N SER A 20 7.89 4.01 12.60
CA SER A 20 8.40 4.85 11.52
C SER A 20 8.61 4.00 10.26
N ILE A 21 7.68 4.09 9.30
CA ILE A 21 7.76 3.28 8.09
C ILE A 21 8.51 4.02 6.98
N ALA A 22 9.64 3.47 6.54
CA ALA A 22 10.37 4.02 5.40
C ALA A 22 9.63 3.74 4.08
N ARG A 23 9.69 4.67 3.11
CA ARG A 23 9.09 4.50 1.77
C ARG A 23 9.47 3.19 1.07
N ARG A 24 10.73 2.75 1.21
CA ARG A 24 11.19 1.47 0.65
C ARG A 24 10.43 0.26 1.23
N ARG A 25 10.11 0.33 2.54
CA ARG A 25 9.33 -0.71 3.19
C ARG A 25 7.88 -0.67 2.69
N VAL A 26 7.28 0.51 2.59
CA VAL A 26 5.95 0.70 1.98
C VAL A 26 5.88 0.05 0.60
N ALA A 27 6.80 0.40 -0.31
CA ALA A 27 6.82 -0.14 -1.67
C ALA A 27 6.90 -1.68 -1.68
N ARG A 28 7.80 -2.26 -0.89
CA ARG A 28 7.94 -3.73 -0.81
C ARG A 28 6.66 -4.43 -0.34
N GLU A 29 6.03 -3.92 0.71
CA GLU A 29 4.83 -4.55 1.27
C GLU A 29 3.64 -4.41 0.32
N VAL A 30 3.52 -3.27 -0.38
CA VAL A 30 2.51 -3.07 -1.42
C VAL A 30 2.77 -4.02 -2.59
N THR A 31 3.98 -4.09 -3.14
CA THR A 31 4.32 -5.00 -4.25
C THR A 31 4.00 -6.45 -3.89
N ALA A 32 4.37 -6.91 -2.70
CA ALA A 32 4.08 -8.28 -2.24
C ALA A 32 2.56 -8.55 -2.14
N LEU A 33 1.75 -7.54 -1.80
CA LEU A 33 0.30 -7.66 -1.80
C LEU A 33 -0.26 -7.74 -3.22
N LEU A 34 0.25 -6.90 -4.13
CA LEU A 34 -0.15 -6.88 -5.54
C LEU A 34 0.16 -8.21 -6.25
N GLU A 35 1.31 -8.82 -5.96
CA GLU A 35 1.67 -10.14 -6.50
C GLU A 35 0.68 -11.23 -6.08
N ARG A 36 0.15 -11.15 -4.85
CA ARG A 36 -0.76 -12.17 -4.29
C ARG A 36 -2.22 -11.99 -4.72
N ARG A 37 -2.67 -10.74 -4.90
CA ARG A 37 -4.09 -10.42 -5.15
C ARG A 37 -4.36 -9.81 -6.54
N GLY A 38 -3.32 -9.46 -7.28
CA GLY A 38 -3.43 -8.74 -8.55
C GLY A 38 -3.36 -7.21 -8.37
N LYS A 39 -3.14 -6.51 -9.48
CA LYS A 39 -3.03 -5.04 -9.52
C LYS A 39 -4.43 -4.40 -9.48
N PRO A 40 -4.71 -3.47 -8.55
CA PRO A 40 -5.98 -2.75 -8.50
C PRO A 40 -6.06 -1.74 -9.64
N GLY A 41 -7.28 -1.31 -9.99
CA GLY A 41 -7.48 -0.23 -10.96
C GLY A 41 -7.00 1.13 -10.49
N MET A 42 -6.96 1.36 -9.17
CA MET A 42 -6.52 2.61 -8.56
C MET A 42 -6.00 2.36 -7.14
N ILE A 43 -5.02 3.15 -6.71
CA ILE A 43 -4.53 3.20 -5.33
C ILE A 43 -4.80 4.60 -4.80
N VAL A 44 -5.43 4.69 -3.62
CA VAL A 44 -5.69 5.95 -2.91
C VAL A 44 -4.87 5.94 -1.63
N SER A 45 -4.24 7.06 -1.30
CA SER A 45 -3.51 7.24 -0.04
C SER A 45 -4.01 8.48 0.69
N ASP A 46 -4.25 8.33 1.99
CA ASP A 46 -4.59 9.38 2.93
C ASP A 46 -3.35 10.10 3.50
N HIS A 47 -2.15 9.56 3.26
CA HIS A 47 -0.87 10.15 3.64
C HIS A 47 -0.18 10.80 2.43
N GLY A 48 -0.01 12.13 2.47
CA GLY A 48 0.50 12.91 1.34
C GLY A 48 1.89 12.49 0.85
N MET A 49 2.14 12.62 -0.47
CA MET A 49 3.39 12.47 -1.27
C MET A 49 4.31 11.25 -1.07
N GLU A 50 4.16 10.48 0.00
CA GLU A 50 4.92 9.25 0.27
C GLU A 50 4.46 8.08 -0.61
N PHE A 51 3.31 8.24 -1.26
CA PHE A 51 2.68 7.28 -2.17
C PHE A 51 2.56 7.76 -3.62
N THR A 52 2.98 9.00 -3.94
CA THR A 52 3.03 9.54 -5.31
C THR A 52 4.40 9.26 -5.96
N SER A 53 4.85 8.01 -5.93
CA SER A 53 6.07 7.61 -6.64
C SER A 53 5.72 6.50 -7.62
N GLU A 54 6.15 6.66 -8.88
CA GLU A 54 5.98 5.67 -9.95
C GLU A 54 6.47 4.26 -9.55
N ALA A 55 7.35 4.17 -8.55
CA ALA A 55 7.82 2.91 -7.96
C ALA A 55 6.71 2.01 -7.36
N ILE A 56 5.51 2.54 -7.07
CA ILE A 56 4.36 1.73 -6.62
C ILE A 56 3.55 1.20 -7.81
N LEU A 57 3.67 1.83 -8.99
CA LEU A 57 2.88 1.49 -10.19
C LEU A 57 3.68 0.78 -11.29
N ALA A 58 5.01 0.79 -11.21
CA ALA A 58 5.95 0.13 -12.11
C ALA A 58 6.03 -1.38 -11.86
#